data_AF-A0A367Y993-F1
#
_entry.id   AF-A0A367Y993-F1
#
_cell.length_a   1.000
_cell.length_b   1.000
_cell.length_c   1.000
_cell.angle_alpha   90.00
_cell.angle_beta   90.00
_cell.angle_gamma   90.00
#
_symmetry.space_group_name_H-M   'P 1'
#
loop_
_entity.id
_entity.type
_entity.pdbx_description
1 polymer ?
#
loop_
_entity_poly.entity_id
_entity_poly.type
_entity_poly.pdbx_seq_one_letter_code
_entity_poly.pdbx_strand_id
1 'polypeptide(L)'
;MVAIIKSVDKKFFQVVCNDAIYSEGSSRITSTLFLEALVHLGTLTGVDFILKALAKNNALLLLVRSVKRTDAMLTLCQKQNSGVTLENLVFDLTAFRATLYFFVRVAKSTNGALQLIQNELFSILKQSNFLQIDPDLGLNLRIEEVHDHKTIKINVLLDTPLSLIDMVDPTKLKSENTISYFEFLIPIFQLISTVLLSMGPNYEPAIIQTRELMKGINRLVVGVMKRDLLVEDKRVGKEIYKEDSVELVSLKEMVKLFTIRETDPSKFLSDIIGSSVTVKLHNGVEYKGNLQTIDGFMNVVLEDGKESINGTVTKDYGDVFIRGNNDVANECGRAELTKPISTFRSVNSHTSQQIF
;
A
#
# COMPACT_ATOMS: atom_id res chain seq x y z
N MET A 1 -13.58 -1.73 36.87
CA MET A 1 -12.30 -1.45 36.19
C MET A 1 -12.25 -0.05 35.57
N VAL A 2 -13.17 0.37 34.70
CA VAL A 2 -13.15 1.72 34.09
C VAL A 2 -13.22 2.86 35.11
N ALA A 3 -14.01 2.73 36.18
CA ALA A 3 -14.04 3.71 37.26
C ALA A 3 -12.66 3.86 37.97
N ILE A 4 -11.94 2.75 38.15
CA ILE A 4 -10.58 2.74 38.72
C ILE A 4 -9.64 3.48 37.78
N ILE A 5 -9.66 3.16 36.49
CA ILE A 5 -8.81 3.81 35.47
C ILE A 5 -9.11 5.32 35.36
N LYS A 6 -10.38 5.74 35.47
CA LYS A 6 -10.76 7.16 35.54
C LYS A 6 -10.29 7.85 36.82
N SER A 7 -10.14 7.12 37.91
CA SER A 7 -9.63 7.63 39.18
C SER A 7 -8.10 7.69 39.23
N VAL A 8 -7.41 7.07 38.26
CA VAL A 8 -5.95 7.17 38.13
C VAL A 8 -5.58 8.61 37.77
N ASP A 9 -4.46 9.08 38.35
CA ASP A 9 -3.94 10.43 38.17
C ASP A 9 -3.74 10.76 36.68
N LYS A 10 -4.08 11.99 36.27
CA LYS A 10 -3.86 12.50 34.91
C LYS A 10 -2.39 12.38 34.47
N LYS A 11 -1.45 12.46 35.41
CA LYS A 11 -0.01 12.25 35.19
C LYS A 11 0.28 10.86 34.65
N PHE A 12 -0.45 9.83 35.08
CA PHE A 12 -0.24 8.47 34.57
C PHE A 12 -0.47 8.39 33.06
N PHE A 13 -1.59 8.92 32.57
CA PHE A 13 -1.88 8.95 31.14
C PHE A 13 -0.86 9.78 30.37
N GLN A 14 -0.37 10.87 30.96
CA GLN A 14 0.66 11.70 30.36
C GLN A 14 1.99 10.94 30.22
N VAL A 15 2.41 10.19 31.24
CA VAL A 15 3.62 9.36 31.18
C VAL A 15 3.50 8.32 30.07
N VAL A 16 2.39 7.57 30.03
CA VAL A 16 2.14 6.57 28.98
C VAL A 16 2.16 7.20 27.58
N CYS A 17 1.54 8.36 27.41
CA CYS A 17 1.55 9.06 26.11
C CYS A 17 2.97 9.50 25.73
N ASN A 18 3.74 10.04 26.68
CA ASN A 18 5.11 10.47 26.44
C ASN A 18 5.99 9.28 26.04
N ASP A 19 5.83 8.14 26.72
CA ASP A 19 6.58 6.92 26.37
C ASP A 19 6.18 6.40 24.98
N ALA A 20 4.90 6.41 24.63
CA ALA A 20 4.44 6.03 23.29
C ALA A 20 4.97 6.97 22.17
N ILE A 21 5.19 8.25 22.46
CA ILE A 21 5.63 9.26 21.47
C ILE A 21 7.16 9.33 21.37
N TYR A 22 7.85 9.39 22.52
CA TYR A 22 9.25 9.79 22.59
C TYR A 22 10.22 8.67 22.95
N SER A 23 9.76 7.60 23.62
CA SER A 23 10.68 6.53 24.02
C SER A 23 11.13 5.67 22.82
N GLU A 24 12.12 4.82 23.04
CA GLU A 24 12.68 3.91 22.06
C GLU A 24 12.57 2.46 22.53
N GLY A 25 12.77 1.51 21.61
CA GLY A 25 12.76 0.09 21.94
C GLY A 25 11.41 -0.41 22.47
N SER A 26 11.47 -1.26 23.48
CA SER A 26 10.32 -1.96 24.06
C SER A 26 9.33 -1.02 24.77
N SER A 27 9.81 0.03 25.44
CA SER A 27 8.95 0.98 26.18
C SER A 27 7.92 1.68 25.28
N ARG A 28 8.31 1.98 24.04
CA ARG A 28 7.40 2.59 23.07
C ARG A 28 6.31 1.60 22.65
N ILE A 29 6.71 0.36 22.37
CA ILE A 29 5.79 -0.70 21.95
C ILE A 29 4.77 -0.98 23.06
N THR A 30 5.23 -1.21 24.28
CA THR A 30 4.37 -1.54 25.43
C THR A 30 3.41 -0.40 25.75
N SER A 31 3.87 0.85 25.70
CA SER A 31 3.03 2.03 25.94
C SER A 31 1.96 2.18 24.87
N THR A 32 2.31 1.98 23.59
CA THR A 32 1.33 2.03 22.48
C THR A 32 0.30 0.92 22.58
N LEU A 33 0.71 -0.32 22.88
CA LEU A 33 -0.21 -1.44 23.09
C LEU A 33 -1.13 -1.21 24.29
N PHE A 34 -0.59 -0.61 25.36
CA PHE A 34 -1.39 -0.26 26.53
C PHE A 34 -2.42 0.83 26.20
N LEU A 35 -2.05 1.86 25.42
CA LEU A 35 -3.00 2.86 24.91
C LEU A 35 -4.08 2.22 24.04
N GLU A 36 -3.72 1.26 23.17
CA GLU A 36 -4.70 0.52 22.38
C GLU A 36 -5.71 -0.21 23.27
N ALA A 37 -5.22 -0.96 24.26
CA ALA A 37 -6.06 -1.69 25.21
C ALA A 37 -7.01 -0.75 25.97
N LEU A 38 -6.53 0.43 26.38
CA LEU A 38 -7.32 1.45 27.05
C LEU A 38 -8.42 2.04 26.16
N VAL A 39 -8.11 2.35 24.89
CA VAL A 39 -9.11 2.81 23.92
C VAL A 39 -10.14 1.71 23.68
N HIS A 40 -9.70 0.45 23.55
CA HIS A 40 -10.60 -0.68 23.37
C HIS A 40 -11.57 -0.83 24.57
N LEU A 41 -11.07 -0.70 25.80
CA LEU A 41 -11.92 -0.70 26.99
C LEU A 41 -12.91 0.48 27.00
N GLY A 42 -12.48 1.66 26.53
CA GLY A 42 -13.34 2.82 26.33
C GLY A 42 -14.50 2.52 25.36
N THR A 43 -14.20 1.87 24.23
CA THR A 43 -15.23 1.47 23.25
C THR A 43 -16.24 0.47 23.82
N LEU A 44 -15.79 -0.52 24.60
CA LEU A 44 -16.68 -1.51 25.22
C LEU A 44 -17.62 -0.91 26.27
N THR A 45 -17.20 0.18 26.90
CA THR A 45 -17.99 0.85 27.95
C THR A 45 -18.75 2.08 27.46
N GLY A 46 -18.62 2.43 26.17
CA GLY A 46 -19.24 3.61 25.58
C GLY A 46 -18.70 4.94 26.12
N VAL A 47 -17.49 4.95 26.71
CA VAL A 47 -16.89 6.16 27.27
C VAL A 47 -15.57 6.49 26.58
N ASP A 48 -15.56 7.59 25.83
CA ASP A 48 -14.38 8.14 25.14
C ASP A 48 -13.41 8.90 26.06
N PHE A 49 -13.21 8.48 27.31
CA PHE A 49 -12.40 9.25 28.26
C PHE A 49 -10.91 9.30 27.86
N ILE A 50 -10.38 8.21 27.28
CA ILE A 50 -9.01 8.14 26.77
C ILE A 50 -8.84 9.04 25.56
N LEU A 51 -9.75 8.97 24.59
CA LEU A 51 -9.69 9.79 23.39
C LEU A 51 -9.76 11.29 23.74
N LYS A 52 -10.62 11.67 24.70
CA LYS A 52 -10.65 13.05 25.23
C LYS A 52 -9.34 13.45 25.91
N ALA A 53 -8.69 12.54 26.64
CA ALA A 53 -7.39 12.81 27.26
C ALA A 53 -6.29 12.99 26.21
N LEU A 54 -6.28 12.15 25.15
CA LEU A 54 -5.35 12.24 24.04
C LEU A 54 -5.51 13.52 23.23
N ALA A 55 -6.76 13.91 22.95
CA ALA A 55 -7.08 15.16 22.25
C ALA A 55 -6.63 16.39 23.04
N LYS A 56 -6.88 16.40 24.37
CA LYS A 56 -6.51 17.53 25.23
C LYS A 56 -5.00 17.79 25.29
N ASN A 57 -4.20 16.74 25.22
CA ASN A 57 -2.75 16.83 25.38
C ASN A 57 -2.00 16.91 24.03
N ASN A 58 -2.71 17.08 22.91
CA ASN A 58 -2.13 17.02 21.56
C ASN A 58 -1.38 15.70 21.27
N ALA A 59 -1.61 14.67 22.10
CA ALA A 59 -0.89 13.41 22.02
C ALA A 59 -1.28 12.66 20.74
N LEU A 60 -2.54 12.76 20.32
CA LEU A 60 -3.01 12.13 19.09
C LEU A 60 -2.30 12.70 17.85
N LEU A 61 -2.12 14.02 17.76
CA LEU A 61 -1.36 14.65 16.67
C LEU A 61 0.08 14.14 16.62
N LEU A 62 0.74 14.11 17.78
CA LEU A 62 2.14 13.68 17.89
C LEU A 62 2.30 12.20 17.56
N LEU A 63 1.35 11.36 17.97
CA LEU A 63 1.30 9.96 17.58
C LEU A 63 1.12 9.82 16.07
N VAL A 64 0.19 10.56 15.44
CA VAL A 64 0.00 10.50 13.98
C VAL A 64 1.28 10.96 13.26
N ARG A 65 1.95 12.00 13.75
CA ARG A 65 3.26 12.44 13.23
C ARG A 65 4.37 11.41 13.42
N SER A 66 4.30 10.56 14.44
CA SER A 66 5.30 9.52 14.68
C SER A 66 5.39 8.49 13.55
N VAL A 67 4.36 8.38 12.69
CA VAL A 67 4.42 7.60 11.42
C VAL A 67 5.62 8.02 10.54
N LYS A 68 6.00 9.31 10.58
CA LYS A 68 7.18 9.82 9.86
C LYS A 68 8.51 9.33 10.41
N ARG A 69 8.56 8.88 11.67
CA ARG A 69 9.77 8.35 12.28
C ARG A 69 10.25 7.10 11.54
N THR A 70 9.34 6.23 11.17
CA THR A 70 9.66 5.00 10.41
C THR A 70 10.09 5.30 8.98
N ASP A 71 9.49 6.29 8.35
CA ASP A 71 9.93 6.78 7.03
C ASP A 71 11.39 7.29 7.08
N ALA A 72 11.73 8.05 8.12
CA ALA A 72 13.10 8.50 8.37
C ALA A 72 14.04 7.33 8.66
N MET A 73 13.62 6.35 9.46
CA MET A 73 14.40 5.16 9.79
C MET A 73 14.75 4.33 8.54
N LEU A 74 13.76 4.06 7.69
CA LEU A 74 13.98 3.36 6.41
C LEU A 74 14.91 4.14 5.49
N THR A 75 14.80 5.47 5.46
CA THR A 75 15.69 6.34 4.69
C THR A 75 17.13 6.32 5.22
N LEU A 76 17.32 6.28 6.54
CA LEU A 76 18.64 6.15 7.16
C LEU A 76 19.29 4.81 6.81
N CYS A 77 18.52 3.73 6.83
CA CYS A 77 18.97 2.39 6.47
C CYS A 77 19.42 2.27 4.99
N GLN A 78 19.01 3.17 4.10
CA GLN A 78 19.49 3.17 2.71
C GLN A 78 20.89 3.79 2.55
N LYS A 79 21.27 4.69 3.46
CA LYS A 79 22.55 5.40 3.42
C LYS A 79 23.69 4.48 3.87
N GLN A 80 24.91 4.80 3.44
CA GLN A 80 26.10 4.15 3.96
C GLN A 80 26.42 4.71 5.36
N ASN A 81 26.90 3.85 6.26
CA ASN A 81 27.30 4.17 7.63
C ASN A 81 26.20 4.87 8.46
N SER A 82 25.03 4.24 8.54
CA SER A 82 23.87 4.80 9.23
C SER A 82 23.94 4.63 10.75
N GLY A 83 24.82 3.75 11.26
CA GLY A 83 24.86 3.36 12.67
C GLY A 83 23.60 2.61 13.14
N VAL A 84 22.71 2.25 12.22
CA VAL A 84 21.46 1.55 12.54
C VAL A 84 21.76 0.06 12.68
N THR A 85 21.46 -0.47 13.87
CA THR A 85 21.54 -1.90 14.15
C THR A 85 20.25 -2.61 13.74
N LEU A 86 20.32 -3.93 13.64
CA LEU A 86 19.14 -4.74 13.34
C LEU A 86 18.05 -4.58 14.40
N GLU A 87 18.46 -4.59 15.67
CA GLU A 87 17.59 -4.41 16.81
C GLU A 87 16.81 -3.08 16.73
N ASN A 88 17.50 -2.00 16.35
CA ASN A 88 16.87 -0.69 16.18
C ASN A 88 15.78 -0.72 15.09
N LEU A 89 16.05 -1.39 13.95
CA LEU A 89 15.07 -1.52 12.86
C LEU A 89 13.85 -2.34 13.30
N VAL A 90 14.07 -3.49 13.94
CA VAL A 90 12.98 -4.38 14.38
C VAL A 90 12.09 -3.68 15.41
N PHE A 91 12.67 -2.99 16.39
CA PHE A 91 11.89 -2.22 17.34
C PHE A 91 11.13 -1.06 16.70
N ASP A 92 11.70 -0.40 15.68
CA ASP A 92 10.99 0.68 14.98
C ASP A 92 9.82 0.19 14.16
N LEU A 93 10.00 -0.86 13.36
CA LEU A 93 8.92 -1.47 12.58
C LEU A 93 7.83 -2.06 13.47
N THR A 94 8.19 -2.68 14.60
CA THR A 94 7.22 -3.22 15.55
C THR A 94 6.41 -2.11 16.22
N ALA A 95 7.05 -1.04 16.66
CA ALA A 95 6.36 0.11 17.24
C ALA A 95 5.46 0.81 16.21
N PHE A 96 5.91 0.90 14.95
CA PHE A 96 5.12 1.43 13.86
C PHE A 96 3.84 0.61 13.64
N ARG A 97 3.98 -0.72 13.55
CA ARG A 97 2.85 -1.64 13.43
C ARG A 97 1.87 -1.50 14.59
N ALA A 98 2.36 -1.46 15.83
CA ALA A 98 1.52 -1.23 17.01
C ALA A 98 0.79 0.13 16.94
N THR A 99 1.46 1.17 16.45
CA THR A 99 0.88 2.51 16.30
C THR A 99 -0.23 2.55 15.25
N LEU A 100 -0.07 1.83 14.14
CA LEU A 100 -1.12 1.69 13.13
C LEU A 100 -2.35 0.95 13.69
N TYR A 101 -2.17 -0.15 14.43
CA TYR A 101 -3.30 -0.85 15.07
C TYR A 101 -3.98 0.00 16.15
N PHE A 102 -3.21 0.79 16.90
CA PHE A 102 -3.76 1.80 17.78
C PHE A 102 -4.67 2.78 17.01
N PHE A 103 -4.25 3.28 15.85
CA PHE A 103 -5.12 4.12 15.02
C PHE A 103 -6.33 3.38 14.48
N VAL A 104 -6.19 2.13 14.04
CA VAL A 104 -7.34 1.29 13.63
C VAL A 104 -8.33 1.22 14.77
N ARG A 105 -7.86 1.03 16.01
CA ARG A 105 -8.70 0.98 17.21
C ARG A 105 -9.43 2.30 17.44
N VAL A 106 -8.74 3.43 17.32
CA VAL A 106 -9.33 4.78 17.46
C VAL A 106 -10.35 5.04 16.34
N ALA A 107 -10.05 4.66 15.11
CA ALA A 107 -10.89 4.86 13.94
C ALA A 107 -12.21 4.08 13.99
N LYS A 108 -12.34 3.05 14.85
CA LYS A 108 -13.60 2.29 15.01
C LYS A 108 -14.77 3.13 15.52
N SER A 109 -14.52 4.25 16.18
CA SER A 109 -15.58 5.21 16.55
C SER A 109 -15.60 6.37 15.55
N THR A 110 -16.79 6.88 15.22
CA THR A 110 -16.94 8.03 14.31
C THR A 110 -16.19 9.26 14.83
N ASN A 111 -16.20 9.50 16.14
CA ASN A 111 -15.44 10.59 16.77
C ASN A 111 -13.92 10.38 16.66
N GLY A 112 -13.43 9.15 16.87
CA GLY A 112 -12.01 8.83 16.74
C GLY A 112 -11.53 8.94 15.28
N ALA A 113 -12.32 8.45 14.33
CA ALA A 113 -12.06 8.65 12.90
C ALA A 113 -11.99 10.14 12.56
N LEU A 114 -12.88 10.97 13.11
CA LEU A 114 -12.90 12.42 12.86
C LEU A 114 -11.64 13.08 13.38
N GLN A 115 -11.23 12.72 14.59
CA GLN A 115 -10.00 13.24 15.17
C GLN A 115 -8.77 12.82 14.38
N LEU A 116 -8.69 11.59 13.88
CA LEU A 116 -7.57 11.16 13.04
C LEU A 116 -7.46 11.97 11.74
N ILE A 117 -8.60 12.26 11.10
CA ILE A 117 -8.64 13.12 9.91
C ILE A 117 -8.19 14.55 10.24
N GLN A 118 -8.71 15.12 11.33
CA GLN A 118 -8.35 16.46 11.79
C GLN A 118 -6.88 16.57 12.20
N ASN A 119 -6.25 15.47 12.63
CA ASN A 119 -4.84 15.37 12.97
C ASN A 119 -3.96 14.97 11.77
N GLU A 120 -4.40 15.28 10.55
CA GLU A 120 -3.60 15.19 9.32
C GLU A 120 -3.16 13.76 8.92
N LEU A 121 -3.86 12.71 9.38
CA LEU A 121 -3.49 11.31 9.09
C LEU A 121 -3.25 11.04 7.59
N PHE A 122 -4.18 11.43 6.73
CA PHE A 122 -4.06 11.20 5.28
C PHE A 122 -2.91 11.98 4.66
N SER A 123 -2.67 13.22 5.12
CA SER A 123 -1.56 14.05 4.64
C SER A 123 -0.22 13.40 4.99
N ILE A 124 -0.09 12.92 6.24
CA ILE A 124 1.14 12.26 6.72
C ILE A 124 1.40 10.95 5.96
N LEU A 125 0.37 10.13 5.73
CA LEU A 125 0.48 8.91 4.93
C LEU A 125 0.89 9.22 3.48
N LYS A 126 0.24 10.19 2.83
CA LYS A 126 0.53 10.60 1.45
C LYS A 126 1.97 11.06 1.27
N GLN A 127 2.54 11.72 2.27
CA GLN A 127 3.91 12.21 2.23
C GLN A 127 4.95 11.09 2.48
N SER A 128 4.55 9.88 2.89
CA SER A 128 5.50 8.83 3.32
C SER A 128 6.04 8.05 2.14
N ASN A 129 7.37 7.95 2.07
CA ASN A 129 8.09 7.28 0.98
C ASN A 129 7.90 5.78 1.04
N PHE A 130 7.68 5.21 2.23
CA PHE A 130 7.43 3.78 2.38
C PHE A 130 6.17 3.30 1.64
N LEU A 131 5.22 4.16 1.24
CA LEU A 131 4.07 3.79 0.40
C LEU A 131 4.36 3.89 -1.11
N GLN A 132 5.48 4.49 -1.48
CA GLN A 132 5.93 4.67 -2.86
C GLN A 132 6.95 3.61 -3.29
N ILE A 133 7.22 2.61 -2.43
CA ILE A 133 8.08 1.47 -2.74
C ILE A 133 7.47 0.70 -3.91
N ASP A 134 8.31 0.39 -4.90
CA ASP A 134 7.91 -0.43 -6.03
C ASP A 134 7.69 -1.89 -5.57
N PRO A 135 6.50 -2.47 -5.80
CA PRO A 135 6.15 -3.80 -5.30
C PRO A 135 6.92 -4.95 -5.97
N ASP A 136 7.60 -4.70 -7.10
CA ASP A 136 8.39 -5.68 -7.82
C ASP A 136 9.89 -5.56 -7.47
N LEU A 137 10.39 -4.35 -7.23
CA LEU A 137 11.80 -4.12 -6.86
C LEU A 137 12.06 -4.18 -5.35
N GLY A 138 11.06 -3.84 -4.53
CA GLY A 138 11.20 -3.75 -3.09
C GLY A 138 12.16 -2.65 -2.63
N LEU A 139 12.72 -2.81 -1.42
CA LEU A 139 13.62 -1.86 -0.80
C LEU A 139 14.86 -2.54 -0.21
N ASN A 140 16.05 -2.07 -0.59
CA ASN A 140 17.31 -2.58 -0.05
C ASN A 140 17.79 -1.70 1.11
N LEU A 141 17.95 -2.31 2.28
CA LEU A 141 18.41 -1.70 3.52
C LEU A 141 19.81 -2.20 3.86
N ARG A 142 20.63 -1.34 4.46
CA ARG A 142 21.98 -1.62 4.93
C ARG A 142 22.03 -1.37 6.44
N ILE A 143 22.41 -2.38 7.19
CA ILE A 143 22.39 -2.39 8.65
C ILE A 143 23.78 -2.76 9.16
N GLU A 144 24.22 -2.13 10.24
CA GLU A 144 25.50 -2.42 10.87
C GLU A 144 25.35 -3.45 11.99
N GLU A 145 26.25 -4.44 12.01
CA GLU A 145 26.32 -5.41 13.09
C GLU A 145 27.20 -4.92 14.23
N VAL A 146 26.69 -5.04 15.46
CA VAL A 146 27.28 -4.49 16.70
C VAL A 146 28.69 -5.04 16.99
N HIS A 147 28.97 -6.28 16.62
CA HIS A 147 30.19 -6.98 17.06
C HIS A 147 31.33 -6.98 16.03
N ASP A 148 31.04 -6.78 14.74
CA ASP A 148 32.01 -6.98 13.65
C ASP A 148 32.08 -5.81 12.65
N HIS A 149 31.30 -4.73 12.84
CA HIS A 149 31.09 -3.65 11.84
C HIS A 149 30.74 -4.16 10.44
N LYS A 150 30.25 -5.41 10.33
CA LYS A 150 29.80 -6.00 9.08
C LYS A 150 28.48 -5.35 8.69
N THR A 151 28.38 -4.92 7.45
CA THR A 151 27.14 -4.41 6.88
C THR A 151 26.29 -5.59 6.39
N ILE A 152 25.14 -5.80 7.03
CA ILE A 152 24.11 -6.75 6.60
C ILE A 152 23.19 -6.02 5.61
N LYS A 153 22.87 -6.67 4.49
CA LYS A 153 21.86 -6.18 3.54
C LYS A 153 20.53 -6.86 3.84
N ILE A 154 19.48 -6.07 4.05
CA ILE A 154 18.12 -6.57 4.25
C ILE A 154 17.22 -6.08 3.11
N ASN A 155 16.43 -6.98 2.53
CA ASN A 155 15.54 -6.67 1.43
C ASN A 155 14.09 -6.67 1.93
N VAL A 156 13.42 -5.52 1.83
CA VAL A 156 11.97 -5.44 2.02
C VAL A 156 11.30 -5.79 0.71
N LEU A 157 10.57 -6.89 0.67
CA LEU A 157 9.91 -7.41 -0.53
C LEU A 157 8.43 -7.60 -0.24
N LEU A 158 7.58 -7.67 -1.26
CA LEU A 158 6.14 -7.75 -1.03
C LEU A 158 5.75 -9.05 -0.29
N ASP A 159 6.25 -10.21 -0.74
CA ASP A 159 5.70 -11.52 -0.37
C ASP A 159 6.74 -12.51 0.21
N THR A 160 7.96 -12.04 0.49
CA THR A 160 9.09 -12.91 0.90
C THR A 160 9.11 -13.09 2.42
N PRO A 161 9.44 -14.29 2.95
CA PRO A 161 8.87 -14.78 4.20
C PRO A 161 9.70 -14.36 5.41
N LEU A 162 9.13 -13.57 6.31
CA LEU A 162 9.41 -13.54 7.75
C LEU A 162 8.48 -12.50 8.39
N SER A 163 7.64 -12.90 9.35
CA SER A 163 6.84 -11.96 10.13
C SER A 163 7.73 -11.25 11.14
N LEU A 164 7.50 -9.94 11.37
CA LEU A 164 8.19 -9.15 12.41
C LEU A 164 8.09 -9.80 13.81
N ILE A 165 7.06 -10.60 14.03
CA ILE A 165 6.80 -11.31 15.30
C ILE A 165 7.70 -12.55 15.43
N ASP A 166 8.04 -13.19 14.31
CA ASP A 166 8.90 -14.39 14.28
C ASP A 166 10.39 -14.03 14.38
N MET A 167 10.72 -12.73 14.38
CA MET A 167 12.07 -12.15 14.41
C MET A 167 12.63 -11.93 15.83
N VAL A 168 12.04 -12.56 16.86
CA VAL A 168 12.59 -12.54 18.24
C VAL A 168 13.95 -13.26 18.33
N ASP A 169 14.33 -14.04 17.30
CA ASP A 169 15.64 -14.68 17.20
C ASP A 169 16.54 -14.03 16.11
N PRO A 170 17.60 -13.29 16.47
CA PRO A 170 18.51 -12.64 15.52
C PRO A 170 19.30 -13.63 14.64
N THR A 171 19.28 -14.94 14.93
CA THR A 171 19.96 -15.95 14.12
C THR A 171 19.20 -16.32 12.84
N LYS A 172 17.86 -16.31 12.88
CA LYS A 172 16.99 -16.62 11.71
C LYS A 172 16.98 -15.52 10.65
N LEU A 173 17.17 -14.27 11.06
CA LEU A 173 17.19 -13.17 10.10
C LEU A 173 18.51 -13.10 9.33
N LYS A 174 19.63 -13.48 9.95
CA LYS A 174 20.94 -13.54 9.28
C LYS A 174 20.97 -14.48 8.08
N SER A 175 20.11 -15.50 8.05
CA SER A 175 20.05 -16.48 6.95
C SER A 175 19.19 -16.02 5.76
N GLU A 176 18.08 -15.31 5.99
CA GLU A 176 17.14 -14.98 4.92
C GLU A 176 17.08 -13.50 4.54
N ASN A 177 17.56 -12.59 5.41
CA ASN A 177 17.75 -11.16 5.13
C ASN A 177 16.56 -10.47 4.42
N THR A 178 15.33 -10.92 4.65
CA THR A 178 14.12 -10.40 3.99
C THR A 178 13.05 -10.04 5.00
N ILE A 179 12.27 -8.99 4.69
CA ILE A 179 11.12 -8.54 5.49
C ILE A 179 9.94 -8.38 4.55
N SER A 180 8.78 -8.93 4.91
CA SER A 180 7.56 -8.72 4.13
C SER A 180 7.03 -7.29 4.29
N TYR A 181 6.72 -6.66 3.16
CA TYR A 181 6.10 -5.35 3.09
C TYR A 181 4.63 -5.39 3.59
N PHE A 182 3.94 -6.54 3.49
CA PHE A 182 2.56 -6.69 3.95
C PHE A 182 2.38 -6.41 5.44
N GLU A 183 3.41 -6.65 6.26
CA GLU A 183 3.42 -6.42 7.71
C GLU A 183 2.98 -5.02 8.13
N PHE A 184 3.26 -4.02 7.29
CA PHE A 184 2.82 -2.65 7.53
C PHE A 184 1.82 -2.12 6.50
N LEU A 185 1.77 -2.66 5.29
CA LEU A 185 0.74 -2.30 4.32
C LEU A 185 -0.67 -2.64 4.81
N ILE A 186 -0.88 -3.89 5.25
CA ILE A 186 -2.18 -4.36 5.73
C ILE A 186 -2.75 -3.42 6.80
N PRO A 187 -2.05 -3.12 7.92
CA PRO A 187 -2.60 -2.23 8.94
C PRO A 187 -2.82 -0.78 8.46
N ILE A 188 -2.07 -0.28 7.46
CA ILE A 188 -2.34 1.03 6.86
C ILE A 188 -3.67 1.03 6.09
N PHE A 189 -3.91 0.02 5.24
CA PHE A 189 -5.15 -0.04 4.48
C PHE A 189 -6.35 -0.45 5.33
N GLN A 190 -6.15 -1.26 6.38
CA GLN A 190 -7.16 -1.47 7.42
C GLN A 190 -7.53 -0.15 8.09
N LEU A 191 -6.56 0.72 8.40
CA LEU A 191 -6.81 2.02 9.00
C LEU A 191 -7.63 2.91 8.06
N ILE A 192 -7.23 3.05 6.80
CA ILE A 192 -7.94 3.85 5.80
C ILE A 192 -9.39 3.36 5.64
N SER A 193 -9.56 2.04 5.50
CA SER A 193 -10.88 1.42 5.37
C SER A 193 -11.72 1.61 6.62
N THR A 194 -11.14 1.49 7.82
CA THR A 194 -11.86 1.72 9.08
C THR A 194 -12.31 3.17 9.21
N VAL A 195 -11.45 4.13 8.84
CA VAL A 195 -11.82 5.56 8.82
C VAL A 195 -12.99 5.82 7.87
N LEU A 196 -12.93 5.27 6.65
CA LEU A 196 -14.02 5.41 5.66
C LEU A 196 -15.33 4.77 6.14
N LEU A 197 -15.28 3.56 6.68
CA LEU A 197 -16.46 2.84 7.16
C LEU A 197 -17.10 3.54 8.36
N SER A 198 -16.31 4.02 9.32
CA SER A 198 -16.81 4.73 10.51
C SER A 198 -17.38 6.12 10.21
N MET A 199 -16.90 6.76 9.13
CA MET A 199 -17.40 8.05 8.65
C MET A 199 -18.65 7.94 7.78
N GLY A 200 -18.80 6.80 7.09
CA GLY A 200 -19.89 6.56 6.16
C GLY A 200 -19.73 7.32 4.83
N PRO A 201 -20.66 7.08 3.88
CA PRO A 201 -20.55 7.58 2.51
C PRO A 201 -20.81 9.08 2.36
N ASN A 202 -21.39 9.74 3.37
CA ASN A 202 -21.79 11.15 3.28
C ASN A 202 -20.67 12.12 3.67
N TYR A 203 -19.60 11.63 4.30
CA TYR A 203 -18.49 12.47 4.73
C TYR A 203 -17.46 12.60 3.61
N GLU A 204 -17.73 13.53 2.68
CA GLU A 204 -16.90 13.79 1.50
C GLU A 204 -15.40 14.04 1.79
N PRO A 205 -14.99 14.76 2.86
CA PRO A 205 -13.57 15.01 3.11
C PRO A 205 -12.73 13.74 3.26
N ALA A 206 -13.27 12.66 3.86
CA ALA A 206 -12.56 11.38 3.96
C ALA A 206 -12.46 10.68 2.60
N ILE A 207 -13.50 10.78 1.78
CA ILE A 207 -13.56 10.17 0.45
C ILE A 207 -12.55 10.84 -0.49
N ILE A 208 -12.55 12.17 -0.52
CA ILE A 208 -11.63 12.95 -1.35
C ILE A 208 -10.18 12.67 -0.95
N GLN A 209 -9.85 12.74 0.35
CA GLN A 209 -8.49 12.46 0.84
C GLN A 209 -8.05 11.02 0.54
N THR A 210 -8.96 10.05 0.66
CA THR A 210 -8.64 8.66 0.31
C THR A 210 -8.40 8.51 -1.20
N ARG A 211 -9.25 9.11 -2.06
CA ARG A 211 -9.03 9.08 -3.52
C ARG A 211 -7.69 9.71 -3.90
N GLU A 212 -7.31 10.82 -3.28
CA GLU A 212 -6.00 11.43 -3.50
C GLU A 212 -4.84 10.54 -3.07
N LEU A 213 -4.98 9.88 -1.91
CA LEU A 213 -3.98 8.92 -1.45
C LEU A 213 -3.86 7.76 -2.45
N MET A 214 -4.98 7.14 -2.84
CA MET A 214 -5.04 6.03 -3.80
C MET A 214 -4.39 6.38 -5.15
N LYS A 215 -4.59 7.59 -5.66
CA LYS A 215 -3.91 8.08 -6.87
C LYS A 215 -2.39 8.09 -6.73
N GLY A 216 -1.87 8.47 -5.56
CA GLY A 216 -0.43 8.50 -5.28
C GLY A 216 0.21 7.12 -5.18
N ILE A 217 -0.57 6.08 -4.85
CA ILE A 217 -0.09 4.71 -4.65
C ILE A 217 -0.56 3.74 -5.75
N ASN A 218 -1.03 4.26 -6.89
CA ASN A 218 -1.59 3.42 -7.96
C ASN A 218 -0.64 2.29 -8.41
N ARG A 219 0.68 2.55 -8.41
CA ARG A 219 1.69 1.53 -8.72
C ARG A 219 1.66 0.35 -7.75
N LEU A 220 1.52 0.63 -6.46
CA LEU A 220 1.41 -0.39 -5.41
C LEU A 220 0.13 -1.22 -5.58
N VAL A 221 -1.00 -0.54 -5.81
CA VAL A 221 -2.31 -1.20 -6.03
C VAL A 221 -2.25 -2.13 -7.23
N VAL A 222 -1.76 -1.65 -8.36
CA VAL A 222 -1.63 -2.44 -9.58
C VAL A 222 -0.67 -3.61 -9.38
N GLY A 223 0.46 -3.41 -8.68
CA GLY A 223 1.42 -4.50 -8.43
C GLY A 223 0.82 -5.63 -7.57
N VAL A 224 0.08 -5.27 -6.51
CA VAL A 224 -0.62 -6.26 -5.66
C VAL A 224 -1.71 -7.00 -6.47
N MET A 225 -2.52 -6.27 -7.26
CA MET A 225 -3.58 -6.90 -8.08
C MET A 225 -3.02 -7.80 -9.17
N LYS A 226 -1.94 -7.39 -9.85
CA LYS A 226 -1.21 -8.24 -10.80
C LYS A 226 -0.73 -9.52 -10.13
N ARG A 227 -0.21 -9.42 -8.91
CA ARG A 227 0.28 -10.58 -8.16
C ARG A 227 -0.84 -11.54 -7.77
N ASP A 228 -2.00 -11.03 -7.37
CA ASP A 228 -3.18 -11.87 -7.09
C ASP A 228 -3.64 -12.66 -8.32
N LEU A 229 -3.74 -11.99 -9.47
CA LEU A 229 -4.10 -12.63 -10.74
C LEU A 229 -3.09 -13.72 -11.16
N LEU A 230 -1.79 -13.47 -11.01
CA LEU A 230 -0.74 -14.44 -11.35
C LEU A 230 -0.80 -15.70 -10.46
N VAL A 231 -1.22 -15.56 -9.21
CA VAL A 231 -1.43 -16.66 -8.28
C VAL A 231 -2.67 -17.47 -8.66
N GLU A 232 -3.76 -16.82 -9.06
CA GLU A 232 -4.99 -17.48 -9.54
C GLU A 232 -4.77 -18.28 -10.83
N ASP A 233 -3.98 -17.75 -11.77
CA ASP A 233 -3.64 -18.41 -13.03
C ASP A 233 -2.67 -19.61 -12.88
N LYS A 234 -2.21 -19.92 -11.65
CA LYS A 234 -1.26 -21.00 -11.32
C LYS A 234 0.09 -20.92 -12.05
N ARG A 235 0.48 -19.74 -12.56
CA ARG A 235 1.70 -19.56 -13.38
C ARG A 235 2.94 -19.21 -12.55
N VAL A 236 2.79 -18.77 -11.30
CA VAL A 236 3.90 -18.42 -10.40
C VAL A 236 3.80 -19.20 -9.08
N GLY A 237 4.89 -19.84 -8.66
CA GLY A 237 5.16 -20.12 -7.25
C GLY A 237 4.27 -21.15 -6.52
N LYS A 238 4.05 -22.35 -7.08
CA LYS A 238 3.39 -23.47 -6.37
C LYS A 238 3.99 -23.82 -5.00
N GLU A 239 5.23 -23.42 -4.73
CA GLU A 239 5.91 -23.65 -3.44
C GLU A 239 5.69 -22.53 -2.42
N ILE A 240 5.51 -21.27 -2.88
CA ILE A 240 5.40 -20.07 -2.03
C ILE A 240 3.93 -19.81 -1.63
N TYR A 241 2.98 -20.09 -2.54
CA TYR A 241 1.54 -19.88 -2.30
C TYR A 241 0.78 -21.21 -2.22
N LYS A 242 0.99 -21.94 -1.13
CA LYS A 242 0.14 -23.09 -0.80
C LYS A 242 -1.21 -22.60 -0.26
N GLU A 243 -2.25 -23.44 -0.33
CA GLU A 243 -3.64 -23.07 0.03
C GLU A 243 -3.80 -22.48 1.45
N ASP A 244 -2.83 -22.69 2.35
CA ASP A 244 -2.80 -22.14 3.73
C ASP A 244 -1.55 -21.28 4.04
N SER A 245 -0.83 -20.77 3.03
CA SER A 245 0.39 -20.00 3.28
C SER A 245 0.08 -18.59 3.81
N VAL A 246 0.94 -18.08 4.71
CA VAL A 246 0.79 -16.75 5.32
C VAL A 246 0.81 -15.65 4.25
N GLU A 247 1.57 -15.87 3.18
CA GLU A 247 1.72 -15.00 2.03
C GLU A 247 0.43 -14.89 1.23
N LEU A 248 -0.27 -16.02 1.00
CA LEU A 248 -1.55 -16.05 0.31
C LEU A 248 -2.62 -15.34 1.13
N VAL A 249 -2.66 -15.58 2.45
CA VAL A 249 -3.59 -14.90 3.37
C VAL A 249 -3.36 -13.39 3.34
N SER A 250 -2.10 -12.95 3.42
CA SER A 250 -1.73 -11.53 3.39
C SER A 250 -2.11 -10.85 2.07
N LEU A 251 -1.84 -11.53 0.95
CA LEU A 251 -2.18 -11.05 -0.39
C LEU A 251 -3.70 -10.90 -0.55
N LYS A 252 -4.47 -11.94 -0.19
CA LYS A 252 -5.94 -11.91 -0.27
C LYS A 252 -6.55 -10.88 0.67
N GLU A 253 -5.99 -10.70 1.87
CA GLU A 253 -6.40 -9.63 2.78
C GLU A 253 -6.15 -8.25 2.16
N MET A 254 -4.99 -8.03 1.56
CA MET A 254 -4.65 -6.78 0.90
C MET A 254 -5.59 -6.46 -0.27
N VAL A 255 -5.86 -7.44 -1.14
CA VAL A 255 -6.81 -7.31 -2.25
C VAL A 255 -8.19 -6.94 -1.70
N LYS A 256 -8.66 -7.65 -0.68
CA LYS A 256 -9.93 -7.33 -0.02
C LYS A 256 -9.97 -5.89 0.47
N LEU A 257 -8.89 -5.38 1.06
CA LEU A 257 -8.83 -4.01 1.57
C LEU A 257 -8.92 -2.96 0.46
N PHE A 258 -8.35 -3.24 -0.72
CA PHE A 258 -8.49 -2.38 -1.90
C PHE A 258 -9.91 -2.39 -2.47
N THR A 259 -10.60 -3.52 -2.40
CA THR A 259 -11.92 -3.72 -2.99
C THR A 259 -13.07 -3.34 -2.04
N ILE A 260 -12.81 -2.81 -0.85
CA ILE A 260 -13.87 -2.43 0.13
C ILE A 260 -14.88 -1.42 -0.44
N ARG A 261 -14.58 -0.71 -1.53
CA ARG A 261 -15.57 0.10 -2.27
C ARG A 261 -15.75 -0.25 -3.74
N GLU A 262 -14.89 -1.08 -4.30
CA GLU A 262 -15.00 -1.53 -5.69
C GLU A 262 -15.40 -3.00 -5.66
N THR A 263 -16.59 -3.29 -6.18
CA THR A 263 -16.98 -4.63 -6.61
C THR A 263 -15.77 -5.33 -7.19
N ASP A 264 -15.45 -6.53 -6.67
CA ASP A 264 -14.49 -7.51 -7.17
C ASP A 264 -13.83 -7.08 -8.50
N PRO A 265 -12.51 -6.91 -8.60
CA PRO A 265 -11.85 -6.42 -9.81
C PRO A 265 -12.28 -7.22 -11.06
N SER A 266 -12.57 -8.51 -10.91
CA SER A 266 -13.11 -9.36 -11.97
C SER A 266 -14.51 -8.94 -12.39
N LYS A 267 -15.33 -8.51 -11.42
CA LYS A 267 -16.66 -7.95 -11.62
C LYS A 267 -16.63 -6.53 -12.18
N PHE A 268 -15.71 -5.67 -11.72
CA PHE A 268 -15.49 -4.36 -12.33
C PHE A 268 -15.07 -4.51 -13.81
N LEU A 269 -14.12 -5.41 -14.08
CA LEU A 269 -13.68 -5.71 -15.45
C LEU A 269 -14.81 -6.34 -16.28
N SER A 270 -15.66 -7.19 -15.70
CA SER A 270 -16.83 -7.71 -16.41
C SER A 270 -17.90 -6.65 -16.68
N ASP A 271 -18.10 -5.71 -15.76
CA ASP A 271 -19.10 -4.65 -15.87
C ASP A 271 -18.72 -3.60 -16.92
N ILE A 272 -17.42 -3.41 -17.19
CA ILE A 272 -16.94 -2.49 -18.23
C ILE A 272 -16.89 -3.12 -19.64
N ILE A 273 -17.03 -4.45 -19.77
CA ILE A 273 -17.16 -5.10 -21.08
C ILE A 273 -18.47 -4.65 -21.73
N GLY A 274 -18.40 -4.22 -22.99
CA GLY A 274 -19.47 -3.60 -23.76
C GLY A 274 -19.64 -2.10 -23.53
N SER A 275 -18.94 -1.52 -22.55
CA SER A 275 -19.02 -0.08 -22.25
C SER A 275 -18.01 0.72 -23.08
N SER A 276 -18.33 2.00 -23.36
CA SER A 276 -17.38 2.91 -24.01
C SER A 276 -16.28 3.33 -23.03
N VAL A 277 -15.03 3.01 -23.36
CA VAL A 277 -13.85 3.25 -22.53
C VAL A 277 -12.82 4.09 -23.27
N THR A 278 -11.94 4.76 -22.52
CA THR A 278 -10.77 5.47 -23.05
C THR A 278 -9.50 4.79 -22.55
N VAL A 279 -8.70 4.23 -23.46
CA VAL A 279 -7.40 3.62 -23.18
C VAL A 279 -6.29 4.60 -23.52
N LYS A 280 -5.51 5.02 -22.52
CA LYS A 280 -4.40 5.95 -22.70
C LYS A 280 -3.08 5.21 -22.71
N LEU A 281 -2.33 5.35 -23.79
CA LEU A 281 -1.00 4.78 -23.92
C LEU A 281 0.05 5.70 -23.28
N HIS A 282 1.20 5.12 -22.91
CA HIS A 282 2.35 5.86 -22.36
C HIS A 282 2.88 6.94 -23.32
N ASN A 283 2.63 6.78 -24.62
CA ASN A 283 2.98 7.75 -25.66
C ASN A 283 1.98 8.92 -25.76
N GLY A 284 1.04 9.04 -24.84
CA GLY A 284 0.06 10.14 -24.79
C GLY A 284 -1.08 10.02 -25.79
N VAL A 285 -1.10 9.00 -26.64
CA VAL A 285 -2.22 8.68 -27.53
C VAL A 285 -3.35 8.04 -26.74
N GLU A 286 -4.58 8.45 -27.02
CA GLU A 286 -5.79 7.93 -26.40
C GLU A 286 -6.64 7.20 -27.45
N TYR A 287 -7.07 5.97 -27.15
CA TYR A 287 -8.03 5.24 -27.95
C TYR A 287 -9.38 5.20 -27.23
N LYS A 288 -10.45 5.57 -27.92
CA LYS A 288 -11.82 5.56 -27.38
C LYS A 288 -12.68 4.60 -28.17
N GLY A 289 -13.33 3.66 -27.51
CA GLY A 289 -14.18 2.67 -28.17
C GLY A 289 -14.92 1.80 -27.16
N ASN A 290 -15.76 0.89 -27.64
CA ASN A 290 -16.48 -0.05 -26.80
C ASN A 290 -15.57 -1.23 -26.44
N LEU A 291 -15.40 -1.50 -25.15
CA LEU A 291 -14.49 -2.53 -24.67
C LEU A 291 -15.05 -3.93 -24.94
N GLN A 292 -14.40 -4.71 -25.80
CA GLN A 292 -14.85 -6.08 -26.08
C GLN A 292 -14.19 -7.09 -25.16
N THR A 293 -12.89 -6.95 -24.91
CA THR A 293 -12.15 -7.88 -24.03
C THR A 293 -10.93 -7.18 -23.45
N ILE A 294 -10.58 -7.54 -22.23
CA ILE A 294 -9.33 -7.19 -21.56
C ILE A 294 -8.78 -8.42 -20.82
N ASP A 295 -7.47 -8.66 -20.92
CA ASP A 295 -6.80 -9.76 -20.22
C ASP A 295 -5.84 -9.28 -19.12
N GLY A 296 -5.27 -10.23 -18.36
CA GLY A 296 -4.32 -9.96 -17.28
C GLY A 296 -2.98 -9.36 -17.72
N PHE A 297 -2.72 -9.28 -19.03
CA PHE A 297 -1.55 -8.60 -19.60
C PHE A 297 -1.89 -7.19 -20.10
N MET A 298 -3.11 -6.71 -19.85
CA MET A 298 -3.64 -5.44 -20.36
C MET A 298 -3.66 -5.39 -21.88
N ASN A 299 -3.85 -6.54 -22.54
CA ASN A 299 -4.26 -6.54 -23.94
C ASN A 299 -5.73 -6.14 -24.01
N VAL A 300 -6.05 -5.14 -24.83
CA VAL A 300 -7.40 -4.56 -24.91
C VAL A 300 -7.90 -4.65 -26.34
N VAL A 301 -9.12 -5.16 -26.51
CA VAL A 301 -9.86 -5.12 -27.79
C VAL A 301 -10.96 -4.07 -27.65
N LEU A 302 -10.98 -3.09 -28.55
CA LEU A 302 -12.03 -2.08 -28.68
C LEU A 302 -12.75 -2.24 -30.02
N GLU A 303 -14.06 -2.09 -30.02
CA GLU A 303 -14.88 -1.85 -31.21
C GLU A 303 -15.18 -0.33 -31.32
N ASP A 304 -15.41 0.19 -32.52
CA ASP A 304 -15.58 1.64 -32.79
C ASP A 304 -14.45 2.52 -32.23
N GLY A 305 -13.23 1.98 -32.19
CA GLY A 305 -12.01 2.57 -31.71
C GLY A 305 -11.58 3.80 -32.51
N LYS A 306 -11.54 4.94 -31.84
CA LYS A 306 -11.07 6.23 -32.37
C LYS A 306 -9.81 6.65 -31.66
N GLU A 307 -8.81 7.04 -32.44
CA GLU A 307 -7.58 7.62 -31.93
C GLU A 307 -7.78 9.12 -31.68
N SER A 308 -7.33 9.57 -30.51
CA SER A 308 -7.30 10.96 -30.11
C SER A 308 -5.91 11.33 -29.62
N ILE A 309 -5.40 12.45 -30.11
CA ILE A 309 -4.13 13.03 -29.67
C ILE A 309 -4.43 14.42 -29.14
N ASN A 310 -4.08 14.69 -27.87
CA ASN A 310 -4.38 15.96 -27.19
C ASN A 310 -5.87 16.35 -27.24
N GLY A 311 -6.77 15.37 -27.13
CA GLY A 311 -8.22 15.59 -27.11
C GLY A 311 -8.86 15.79 -28.49
N THR A 312 -8.09 15.80 -29.58
CA THR A 312 -8.63 15.87 -30.94
C THR A 312 -8.63 14.49 -31.58
N VAL A 313 -9.78 14.03 -32.07
CA VAL A 313 -9.90 12.76 -32.80
C VAL A 313 -9.12 12.88 -34.10
N THR A 314 -8.07 12.09 -34.23
CA THR A 314 -7.18 12.08 -35.40
C THR A 314 -7.59 11.03 -36.40
N LYS A 315 -8.06 9.86 -35.95
CA LYS A 315 -8.40 8.73 -36.82
C LYS A 315 -9.51 7.87 -36.24
N ASP A 316 -10.25 7.23 -37.15
CA ASP A 316 -11.30 6.25 -36.85
C ASP A 316 -10.83 4.89 -37.39
N TYR A 317 -10.69 3.91 -36.50
CA TYR A 317 -10.10 2.61 -36.80
C TYR A 317 -11.11 1.47 -36.79
N GLY A 318 -12.33 1.68 -36.27
CA GLY A 318 -13.27 0.57 -36.04
C GLY A 318 -12.71 -0.39 -34.99
N ASP A 319 -12.32 -1.60 -35.36
CA ASP A 319 -11.76 -2.55 -34.40
C ASP A 319 -10.28 -2.24 -34.09
N VAL A 320 -9.97 -2.04 -32.81
CA VAL A 320 -8.63 -1.71 -32.32
C VAL A 320 -8.17 -2.76 -31.33
N PHE A 321 -7.04 -3.40 -31.62
CA PHE A 321 -6.35 -4.27 -30.69
C PHE A 321 -5.10 -3.59 -30.13
N ILE A 322 -5.04 -3.44 -28.82
CA ILE A 322 -3.95 -2.82 -28.07
C ILE A 322 -3.25 -3.93 -27.29
N ARG A 323 -1.95 -4.12 -27.53
CA ARG A 323 -1.14 -5.13 -26.83
C ARG A 323 -0.48 -4.52 -25.59
N GLY A 324 -0.72 -5.09 -24.42
CA GLY A 324 0.01 -4.78 -23.20
C GLY A 324 1.27 -5.63 -23.12
N ASN A 325 2.43 -4.99 -22.91
CA ASN A 325 3.71 -5.69 -22.79
C ASN A 325 4.44 -5.16 -21.55
N ASN A 326 4.91 -6.05 -20.68
CA ASN A 326 5.87 -5.73 -19.62
C ASN A 326 7.17 -6.52 -19.90
N ASP A 327 8.28 -5.77 -20.00
CA ASP A 327 9.67 -6.16 -19.71
C ASP A 327 10.70 -6.56 -20.81
N VAL A 328 11.78 -5.74 -20.81
CA VAL A 328 13.23 -5.98 -21.04
C VAL A 328 13.74 -6.70 -22.31
N ALA A 329 14.16 -5.86 -23.27
CA ALA A 329 15.31 -5.93 -24.19
C ALA A 329 15.61 -7.20 -25.03
N ASN A 330 15.38 -7.11 -26.35
CA ASN A 330 16.41 -7.33 -27.38
C ASN A 330 15.94 -6.74 -28.74
N GLU A 331 16.92 -6.24 -29.48
CA GLU A 331 16.81 -5.34 -30.64
C GLU A 331 15.80 -5.75 -31.73
N CYS A 332 14.78 -4.90 -31.98
CA CYS A 332 14.32 -4.48 -33.31
C CYS A 332 13.15 -3.48 -33.18
N GLY A 333 13.34 -2.21 -33.59
CA GLY A 333 12.26 -1.24 -33.89
C GLY A 333 11.70 -0.42 -32.71
N ARG A 334 12.25 0.78 -32.50
CA ARG A 334 11.87 1.76 -31.46
C ARG A 334 10.48 2.37 -31.68
N ALA A 335 9.70 2.46 -30.60
CA ALA A 335 8.66 3.48 -30.42
C ALA A 335 8.95 4.25 -29.12
N GLU A 336 9.45 5.47 -29.25
CA GLU A 336 9.43 6.49 -28.20
C GLU A 336 8.87 7.79 -28.79
N LEU A 337 8.18 8.54 -27.94
CA LEU A 337 7.60 9.84 -28.23
C LEU A 337 8.68 10.80 -28.79
N THR A 338 8.34 11.41 -29.93
CA THR A 338 9.07 12.42 -30.74
C THR A 338 10.11 11.90 -31.76
N LYS A 339 9.90 12.39 -33.00
CA LYS A 339 10.41 12.04 -34.37
C LYS A 339 11.94 11.87 -34.54
N PRO A 340 12.46 11.08 -35.52
CA PRO A 340 12.15 11.24 -36.95
C PRO A 340 12.00 9.98 -37.86
N ILE A 341 11.12 10.16 -38.85
CA ILE A 341 11.13 9.76 -40.27
C ILE A 341 11.11 8.26 -40.69
N SER A 342 10.04 7.95 -41.45
CA SER A 342 9.80 6.89 -42.45
C SER A 342 9.87 5.42 -41.98
N THR A 343 8.85 4.58 -42.17
CA THR A 343 8.35 4.13 -43.49
C THR A 343 7.00 3.38 -43.38
N PHE A 344 6.19 3.50 -44.43
CA PHE A 344 4.94 2.82 -44.84
C PHE A 344 4.69 1.34 -44.46
N ARG A 345 3.41 0.94 -44.28
CA ARG A 345 2.56 0.34 -45.35
C ARG A 345 1.09 0.11 -44.92
N SER A 346 0.18 0.47 -45.82
CA SER A 346 -1.22 0.03 -45.91
C SER A 346 -1.26 -1.41 -46.43
N VAL A 347 -2.17 -2.24 -45.91
CA VAL A 347 -2.66 -3.43 -46.63
C VAL A 347 -4.14 -3.69 -46.27
N ASN A 348 -5.02 -3.40 -47.22
CA ASN A 348 -6.36 -3.98 -47.32
C ASN A 348 -6.26 -5.47 -47.68
N SER A 349 -7.16 -6.27 -47.10
CA SER A 349 -7.73 -7.53 -47.62
C SER A 349 -6.92 -8.34 -48.65
N HIS A 350 -6.24 -9.38 -48.17
CA HIS A 350 -6.32 -10.77 -48.64
C HIS A 350 -5.05 -11.51 -48.22
N THR A 351 -5.12 -12.27 -47.12
CA THR A 351 -4.55 -13.62 -46.93
C THR A 351 -4.58 -13.97 -45.45
N SER A 352 -4.98 -15.21 -45.17
CA SER A 352 -4.74 -15.85 -43.88
C SER A 352 -3.25 -15.81 -43.56
N GLN A 353 -2.88 -15.25 -42.41
CA GLN A 353 -1.61 -15.57 -41.74
C GLN A 353 -1.67 -15.12 -40.27
N GLN A 354 -1.72 -16.11 -39.37
CA GLN A 354 -1.27 -15.99 -37.98
C GLN A 354 0.18 -15.52 -37.99
N ILE A 355 0.51 -14.45 -37.27
CA ILE A 355 1.90 -14.12 -36.91
C ILE A 355 1.92 -13.50 -35.50
N PHE A 356 2.56 -14.25 -34.59
CA PHE A 356 3.11 -14.05 -33.24
C PHE A 356 2.98 -12.70 -32.46
#